data_AF-A0A485N6Q2-F1
#
_entry.id   AF-A0A485N6Q2-F1
#
_cell.length_a   1.000
_cell.length_b   1.000
_cell.length_c   1.000
_cell.angle_alpha   90.00
_cell.angle_beta   90.00
_cell.angle_gamma   90.00
#
_symmetry.space_group_name_H-M   'P 1'
#
loop_
_entity.id
_entity.type
_entity.pdbx_description
1 polymer ?
#
loop_
_entity_poly.entity_id
_entity_poly.type
_entity_poly.pdbx_seq_one_letter_code
_entity_poly.pdbx_strand_id
1 'polypeptide(L)' 'MGLEANEEDIQELVEKHGQELTTDKLMDLYREQQQEVVEEISSAEEEEKKGRGIPHFK' A
#
# COMPACT_ATOMS: atom_id res chain seq x y z
N MET A 1 -38.39 9.89 11.14
CA MET A 1 -37.96 8.51 11.42
C MET A 1 -36.59 8.62 12.05
N GLY A 2 -36.49 8.41 13.37
CA GLY A 2 -35.19 8.34 14.06
C GLY A 2 -34.78 6.87 14.12
N LEU A 3 -33.55 6.57 13.72
CA LEU A 3 -32.94 5.27 13.97
C LEU A 3 -32.44 5.30 15.41
N GLU A 4 -33.07 4.50 16.28
CA GLU A 4 -32.56 4.22 17.61
C GLU A 4 -31.59 3.05 17.48
N ALA A 5 -30.29 3.33 17.54
CA ALA A 5 -29.26 2.32 17.58
C ALA A 5 -29.13 1.82 19.03
N ASN A 6 -29.14 0.51 19.23
CA ASN A 6 -28.88 -0.06 20.55
C ASN A 6 -27.37 -0.03 20.83
N GLU A 7 -27.02 -0.13 22.11
CA GLU A 7 -25.62 -0.02 22.54
C GLU A 7 -24.80 -1.23 22.10
N GLU A 8 -25.42 -2.41 22.00
CA GLU A 8 -24.79 -3.63 21.52
C GLU A 8 -24.34 -3.55 20.04
N ASP A 9 -25.19 -3.00 19.17
CA ASP A 9 -24.93 -2.79 17.73
C ASP A 9 -23.76 -1.81 17.54
N ILE A 10 -23.69 -0.78 18.38
CA ILE A 10 -22.59 0.19 18.37
C ILE A 10 -21.30 -0.48 18.84
N GLN A 11 -21.37 -1.30 19.88
CA GLN A 11 -20.22 -1.98 20.44
C GLN A 11 -19.65 -3.03 19.48
N GLU A 12 -20.50 -3.81 18.80
CA GLU A 12 -20.09 -4.74 17.74
C GLU A 12 -19.39 -3.99 16.59
N LEU A 13 -19.93 -2.85 16.18
CA LEU A 13 -19.34 -2.03 15.13
C LEU A 13 -17.96 -1.49 15.53
N VAL A 14 -17.81 -1.01 16.76
CA VAL A 14 -16.53 -0.51 17.30
C VAL A 14 -15.53 -1.64 17.48
N GLU A 15 -15.92 -2.84 17.89
CA GLU A 15 -15.00 -3.98 17.98
C GLU A 15 -14.52 -4.43 16.59
N LYS A 16 -15.42 -4.48 15.62
CA LYS A 16 -15.12 -4.91 14.25
C LYS A 16 -14.28 -3.89 13.47
N HIS A 17 -14.50 -2.60 13.69
CA HIS A 17 -13.90 -1.51 12.91
C HIS A 17 -13.02 -0.55 13.73
N GLY A 18 -12.89 -0.74 15.04
CA GLY A 18 -12.17 0.19 15.91
C GLY A 18 -10.66 0.28 15.66
N GLN A 19 -10.14 -0.62 14.83
CA GLN A 19 -8.75 -0.61 14.38
C GLN A 19 -8.59 -0.22 12.90
N GLU A 20 -9.62 0.31 12.25
CA GLU A 20 -9.51 0.84 10.88
C GLU A 20 -8.25 1.70 10.75
N LEU A 21 -7.50 1.45 9.67
CA LEU A 21 -6.13 1.93 9.51
C LEU A 21 -6.01 3.41 9.86
N THR A 22 -5.15 3.73 10.82
CA THR A 22 -4.82 5.12 11.13
C THR A 22 -4.14 5.74 9.91
N THR A 23 -4.22 7.06 9.79
CA THR A 23 -3.55 7.83 8.73
C THR A 23 -2.07 7.45 8.60
N ASP A 24 -1.40 7.15 9.72
CA ASP A 24 0.01 6.74 9.75
C ASP A 24 0.23 5.36 9.11
N LYS A 25 -0.59 4.36 9.46
CA LYS A 25 -0.48 3.02 8.85
C LYS A 25 -0.77 3.05 7.34
N LEU A 26 -1.67 3.94 6.91
CA LEU A 26 -1.94 4.14 5.49
C LEU A 26 -0.75 4.80 4.77
N MET A 27 -0.08 5.75 5.41
CA MET A 27 1.14 6.37 4.89
C MET A 27 2.31 5.39 4.80
N ASP A 28 2.45 4.50 5.76
CA ASP A 28 3.49 3.46 5.74
C ASP A 28 3.27 2.48 4.59
N LEU A 29 2.03 2.00 4.41
CA LEU A 29 1.66 1.16 3.26
C LEU A 29 1.90 1.85 1.91
N TYR A 30 1.57 3.14 1.82
CA TYR A 30 1.86 3.92 0.61
C TYR A 30 3.37 4.00 0.34
N ARG A 31 4.19 4.19 1.38
CA ARG A 31 5.65 4.20 1.25
C ARG A 31 6.20 2.85 0.78
N GLU A 32 5.74 1.76 1.37
CA GLU A 32 6.13 0.40 0.99
C GLU A 32 5.81 0.11 -0.48
N GLN A 33 4.59 0.44 -0.91
CA GLN A 33 4.18 0.28 -2.30
C GLN A 33 5.03 1.13 -3.26
N GLN A 34 5.36 2.37 -2.90
CA GLN A 34 6.22 3.22 -3.74
C GLN A 34 7.65 2.64 -3.85
N GLN A 35 8.17 2.03 -2.79
CA GLN A 35 9.48 1.38 -2.83
C GLN A 35 9.47 0.16 -3.74
N GLU A 36 8.48 -0.72 -3.61
CA GLU A 36 8.32 -1.91 -4.45
C GLU A 36 8.25 -1.54 -5.93
N VAL A 37 7.42 -0.55 -6.29
CA VAL A 37 7.30 -0.08 -7.68
C VAL A 37 8.62 0.47 -8.22
N VAL A 38 9.40 1.20 -7.42
CA VAL A 38 10.71 1.71 -7.84
C VAL A 38 11.71 0.58 -8.06
N GLU A 39 11.72 -0.43 -7.18
CA GLU A 39 12.59 -1.60 -7.32
C GLU A 39 12.23 -2.46 -8.54
N GLU A 40 10.94 -2.66 -8.81
CA GLU A 40 10.47 -3.38 -9.99
C GLU A 40 10.86 -2.66 -11.28
N ILE A 41 10.66 -1.34 -11.37
CA ILE A 41 11.02 -0.55 -12.55
C ILE A 41 12.55 -0.59 -12.77
N SER A 42 13.33 -0.44 -11.69
CA SER A 42 14.79 -0.52 -11.77
C SER A 42 15.27 -1.89 -12.24
N SER A 43 14.65 -2.96 -11.74
CA SER A 43 14.99 -4.34 -12.12
C SER A 43 14.63 -4.63 -13.57
N ALA A 44 13.46 -4.16 -14.01
CA ALA A 44 13.04 -4.27 -15.40
C ALA A 44 13.97 -3.51 -16.35
N GLU A 45 14.43 -2.30 -15.97
CA GLU A 45 15.36 -1.50 -16.77
C GLU A 45 16.74 -2.17 -16.89
N GLU A 46 17.26 -2.78 -15.81
CA GLU A 46 18.52 -3.51 -15.86
C GLU A 46 18.46 -4.74 -16.78
N GLU A 47 17.37 -5.51 -16.70
CA GLU A 47 17.17 -6.68 -17.58
C GLU A 47 17.03 -6.24 -19.05
N GLU A 48 16.35 -5.12 -19.30
CA GLU A 48 16.23 -4.55 -20.64
C GLU A 48 17.58 -4.05 -21.19
N LYS A 49 18.46 -3.50 -20.34
CA LYS A 49 19.84 -3.12 -20.67
C LYS A 49 20.78 -4.31 -20.85
N LYS A 50 20.52 -5.44 -20.21
CA LYS A 50 21.27 -6.70 -20.44
C LYS A 50 20.80 -7.40 -21.72
N GLY A 51 19.50 -7.39 -22.02
CA GLY A 51 18.92 -8.00 -23.21
C GLY A 51 19.20 -7.23 -24.51
N ARG A 52 19.26 -5.90 -24.44
CA ARG A 52 19.83 -5.06 -25.50
C ARG A 52 21.30 -4.90 -25.21
N GLY A 53 22.18 -5.66 -25.87
CA GLY A 53 23.63 -5.49 -25.72
C GLY A 53 24.09 -4.08 -26.13
N ILE A 54 23.93 -3.08 -25.25
CA ILE A 54 24.46 -1.74 -25.41
C ILE A 54 25.84 -1.78 -24.73
N PRO A 55 26.94 -1.90 -25.50
CA PRO A 55 28.26 -1.88 -24.91
C PRO A 55 28.48 -0.53 -24.24
N HIS A 56 28.77 -0.56 -22.94
CA HIS A 56 29.20 0.60 -22.18
C HIS A 56 30.60 1.00 -22.70
N PHE A 57 30.67 1.94 -23.64
CA PHE A 57 31.96 2.50 -24.08
C PHE A 57 32.55 3.36 -22.95
N LYS A 58 33.79 3.06 -22.57
CA LYS A 58 34.57 3.76 -21.55
C LYS A 58 35.69 4.57 -22.19
#